data_AF-A0A0M2PXG0-F1
#
_entry.id   AF-A0A0M2PXG0-F1
#
_cell.length_a   1.000
_cell.length_b   1.000
_cell.length_c   1.000
_cell.angle_alpha   90.00
_cell.angle_beta   90.00
_cell.angle_gamma   90.00
#
_symmetry.space_group_name_H-M   'P 1'
#
loop_
_entity.id
_entity.type
_entity.pdbx_description
1 polymer ?
#
loop_
_entity_poly.entity_id
_entity_poly.type
_entity_poly.pdbx_seq_one_letter_code
_entity_poly.pdbx_strand_id
1 'polypeptide(L)'
;MDGITATLAAANLGLVFFDLSYLPLRDFFLSGDLPLVEWKVPAPRFMLAYDPMKGITRNDDTQRYLDEFDKLRLQIRDTGLKSPEAAQQVQVLQTLSLQLLAEDPFLLADRVGTLETIKNQVRGRLQESSSEEAMRRFWTVEYLATVPDPGDQTPLAWFEDSVRPRIEKSNYVRSIDQDGIFVDSFWKIDIWFQIFFATELLARTFLIKRRYTSLSWREALLWRWYDLFLLVPVFRWLRVIPVGIRLQSSGLVNMETIRSQFSRGFVATFAGELVEVIALQVINQIQSSVQRGEITTWLTTSAQREYIDLNNTNEVEVISRRLAELMVYQVLPRLQPDIAAFLHRNAELAIEKTPIYQAMVRLPGMATLPRQLTQQLVGQVSQMLTQVSQGTYNALTLDDPALGQITDQLSRHFRNAFAEALQSQETLTELQSLITDLLEEVKVNYVNRLSEEDFDELLEEVEQLKQQQAS
;
A
#
# COMPACT_ATOMS: atom_id res chain seq x y z
N MET A 1 23.74 -2.43 -5.18
CA MET A 1 23.81 -1.04 -4.65
C MET A 1 22.77 -0.80 -3.56
N ASP A 2 21.56 -1.35 -3.69
CA ASP A 2 20.47 -1.04 -2.76
C ASP A 2 20.72 -1.47 -1.31
N GLY A 3 21.49 -2.55 -1.08
CA GLY A 3 21.94 -2.94 0.26
C GLY A 3 22.81 -1.89 0.96
N ILE A 4 23.78 -1.30 0.26
CA ILE A 4 24.67 -0.28 0.84
C ILE A 4 23.88 0.98 1.20
N THR A 5 22.99 1.42 0.31
CA THR A 5 22.13 2.59 0.58
C THR A 5 21.13 2.33 1.71
N ALA A 6 20.65 1.09 1.86
CA ALA A 6 19.78 0.70 2.95
C ALA A 6 20.54 0.67 4.30
N THR A 7 21.74 0.09 4.33
CA THR A 7 22.59 0.11 5.53
C THR A 7 22.96 1.54 5.94
N LEU A 8 23.31 2.40 4.99
CA LEU A 8 23.64 3.79 5.29
C LEU A 8 22.42 4.57 5.81
N ALA A 9 21.24 4.34 5.23
CA ALA A 9 19.99 4.93 5.71
C ALA A 9 19.62 4.44 7.12
N ALA A 10 19.81 3.15 7.40
CA ALA A 10 19.62 2.60 8.74
C ALA A 10 20.61 3.17 9.76
N ALA A 11 21.89 3.33 9.38
CA ALA A 11 22.90 3.96 10.22
C ALA A 11 22.56 5.42 10.52
N ASN A 12 22.11 6.19 9.53
CA ASN A 12 21.64 7.56 9.72
C ASN A 12 20.43 7.62 10.67
N LEU A 13 19.46 6.71 10.50
CA LEU A 13 18.29 6.64 11.39
C LEU A 13 18.69 6.32 12.84
N GLY A 14 19.62 5.38 13.04
CA GLY A 14 20.17 5.08 14.36
C GLY A 14 20.85 6.30 15.00
N LEU A 15 21.61 7.07 14.22
CA LEU A 15 22.25 8.31 14.66
C LEU A 15 21.23 9.40 15.01
N VAL A 16 20.13 9.52 14.25
CA VAL A 16 19.01 10.42 14.56
C VAL A 16 18.32 10.02 15.87
N PHE A 17 18.03 8.74 16.08
CA PHE A 17 17.43 8.29 17.33
C PHE A 17 18.36 8.48 18.52
N PHE A 18 19.65 8.22 18.35
CA PHE A 18 20.65 8.55 19.35
C PHE A 18 20.58 10.03 19.71
N ASP A 19 20.61 10.94 18.73
CA ASP A 19 20.55 12.39 18.95
C ASP A 19 19.29 12.87 19.68
N LEU A 20 18.13 12.31 19.33
CA LEU A 20 16.85 12.61 19.97
C LEU A 20 16.80 12.09 21.42
N SER A 21 17.37 10.90 21.65
CA SER A 21 17.39 10.26 22.98
C SER A 21 18.50 10.78 23.88
N TYR A 22 19.53 11.43 23.33
CA TYR A 22 20.74 11.79 24.04
C TYR A 22 20.48 12.71 25.23
N LEU A 23 19.72 13.80 25.05
CA LEU A 23 19.47 14.76 26.13
C LEU A 23 18.55 14.17 27.23
N PRO A 24 17.39 13.56 26.91
CA PRO A 24 16.52 12.95 27.91
C PRO A 24 17.18 11.79 28.66
N LEU A 25 18.06 11.03 27.99
CA LEU A 25 18.70 9.85 28.56
C LEU A 25 20.18 10.05 28.92
N ARG A 26 20.66 11.30 28.97
CA ARG A 26 22.09 11.61 29.17
C ARG A 26 22.64 10.99 30.45
N ASP A 27 21.89 11.09 31.55
CA ASP A 27 22.29 10.52 32.84
C ASP A 27 22.47 9.00 32.75
N PHE A 28 21.60 8.32 32.00
CA PHE A 28 21.67 6.88 31.78
C PHE A 28 22.84 6.50 30.88
N PHE A 29 23.08 7.28 29.83
CA PHE A 29 24.24 7.10 28.98
C PHE A 29 25.54 7.23 29.79
N LEU A 30 25.66 8.25 30.64
CA LEU A 30 26.85 8.47 31.47
C LEU A 30 27.00 7.49 32.64
N SER A 31 25.90 7.02 33.25
CA SER A 31 25.95 6.03 34.33
C SER A 31 26.16 4.60 33.84
N GLY A 32 25.77 4.31 32.60
CA GLY A 32 25.87 2.99 31.99
C GLY A 32 24.84 1.97 32.47
N ASP A 33 23.81 2.37 33.24
CA ASP A 33 22.75 1.49 33.74
C ASP A 33 21.47 1.64 32.91
N LEU A 34 21.21 0.69 32.00
CA LEU A 34 19.96 0.59 31.24
C LEU A 34 18.96 -0.32 32.00
N PRO A 35 17.81 0.17 32.47
CA PRO A 35 16.85 -0.64 33.23
C PRO A 35 16.14 -1.74 32.42
N LEU A 36 16.29 -1.73 31.09
CA LEU A 36 15.65 -2.68 30.16
C LEU A 36 16.62 -3.65 29.49
N VAL A 37 17.94 -3.52 29.73
CA VAL A 37 18.97 -4.33 29.07
C VAL A 37 20.13 -4.52 30.06
N GLU A 38 20.54 -5.76 30.34
CA GLU A 38 21.67 -6.07 31.23
C GLU A 38 23.04 -5.56 30.72
N TRP A 39 23.09 -4.96 29.53
CA TRP A 39 24.32 -4.46 28.94
C TRP A 39 24.68 -3.07 29.47
N LYS A 40 25.83 -2.96 30.14
CA LYS A 40 26.43 -1.67 30.51
C LYS A 40 27.06 -1.02 29.29
N VAL A 41 26.60 0.18 28.92
CA VAL A 41 27.12 0.91 27.75
C VAL A 41 28.57 1.34 28.03
N PRO A 42 29.57 0.81 27.31
CA PRO A 42 30.97 1.04 27.66
C PRO A 42 31.50 2.20 26.82
N ALA A 43 31.27 3.46 27.24
CA ALA A 43 32.18 4.59 26.99
C ALA A 43 31.55 5.95 27.36
N PRO A 44 31.71 6.44 28.60
CA PRO A 44 31.44 7.84 28.92
C PRO A 44 32.21 8.79 27.99
N ARG A 45 33.37 8.37 27.48
CA ARG A 45 34.21 9.19 26.57
C ARG A 45 33.53 9.57 25.26
N PHE A 46 32.83 8.66 24.59
CA PHE A 46 32.11 9.00 23.36
C PHE A 46 30.93 9.93 23.66
N MET A 47 30.21 9.67 24.75
CA MET A 47 29.10 10.51 25.18
C MET A 47 29.55 11.91 25.54
N LEU A 48 30.66 12.06 26.27
CA LEU A 48 31.24 13.35 26.61
C LEU A 48 31.79 14.08 25.37
N ALA A 49 32.28 13.35 24.36
CA ALA A 49 32.67 13.96 23.08
C ALA A 49 31.47 14.50 22.29
N TYR A 50 30.26 14.04 22.62
CA TYR A 50 29.01 14.50 22.00
C TYR A 50 28.40 15.73 22.70
N ASP A 51 28.75 16.01 23.96
CA ASP A 51 28.27 17.17 24.73
C ASP A 51 28.36 18.50 23.93
N PRO A 52 29.48 18.84 23.25
CA PRO A 52 29.58 20.07 22.47
C PRO A 52 28.57 20.15 21.33
N MET A 53 28.12 19.02 20.78
CA MET A 53 27.11 19.00 19.71
C MET A 53 25.74 19.49 20.21
N LYS A 54 25.45 19.31 21.49
CA LYS A 54 24.23 19.81 22.15
C LYS A 54 24.45 21.14 22.90
N GLY A 55 25.60 21.79 22.69
CA GLY A 55 25.98 23.02 23.39
C GLY A 55 26.23 22.82 24.88
N ILE A 56 26.50 21.58 25.31
CA ILE A 56 26.71 21.22 26.70
C ILE A 56 28.16 21.53 27.07
N THR A 57 28.34 22.37 28.06
CA THR A 57 29.64 22.67 28.68
C THR A 57 29.57 22.39 30.17
N ARG A 58 30.70 22.13 30.83
CA ARG A 58 30.72 22.07 32.29
C ARG A 58 30.34 23.43 32.87
N ASN A 59 29.69 23.43 34.02
CA ASN A 59 29.39 24.66 34.74
C ASN A 59 30.53 24.95 35.72
N ASP A 60 31.14 26.13 35.58
CA ASP A 60 32.34 26.49 36.35
C ASP A 60 32.06 26.58 37.85
N ASP A 61 30.88 27.05 38.26
CA ASP A 61 30.51 27.20 39.67
C ASP A 61 30.28 25.84 40.34
N THR A 62 29.55 24.94 39.70
CA THR A 62 29.34 23.58 40.21
C THR A 62 30.61 22.75 40.15
N GLN A 63 31.46 22.94 39.14
CA GLN A 63 32.77 22.29 39.09
C GLN A 63 33.66 22.78 40.23
N ARG A 64 33.73 24.09 40.46
CA ARG A 64 34.47 24.67 41.57
C ARG A 64 33.98 24.14 42.92
N TYR A 65 32.66 24.03 43.11
CA TYR A 65 32.08 23.44 44.31
C TYR A 65 32.60 22.01 44.56
N LEU A 66 32.58 21.16 43.53
CA LEU A 66 33.04 19.77 43.61
C LEU A 66 34.54 19.68 43.88
N ASP A 67 35.34 20.54 43.25
CA ASP A 67 36.79 20.59 43.45
C ASP A 67 37.14 21.01 44.89
N GLU A 68 36.46 22.02 45.44
CA GLU A 68 36.65 22.44 46.84
C GLU A 68 36.17 21.37 47.83
N PHE A 69 35.16 20.56 47.47
CA PHE A 69 34.73 19.42 48.27
C PHE A 69 35.80 18.32 48.30
N ASP A 70 36.38 17.98 47.15
CA ASP A 70 37.46 16.99 47.08
C ASP A 70 38.72 17.46 47.81
N LYS A 71 39.04 18.76 47.77
CA LYS A 71 40.11 19.35 48.59
C LYS A 71 39.86 19.17 50.09
N LEU A 72 38.63 19.43 50.57
CA LEU A 72 38.28 19.21 51.98
C LEU A 72 38.49 17.75 52.38
N ARG A 73 38.07 16.80 51.55
CA ARG A 73 38.24 15.37 51.84
C ARG A 73 39.71 14.98 51.99
N LEU A 74 40.57 15.48 51.10
CA LEU A 74 42.02 15.24 51.17
C LEU A 74 42.61 15.86 52.43
N GLN A 75 42.23 17.09 52.78
CA GLN A 75 42.68 17.75 54.00
C GLN A 75 42.23 17.03 55.27
N ILE A 76 40.96 16.61 55.36
CA ILE A 76 40.45 15.84 56.50
C ILE A 76 41.24 14.53 56.67
N ARG A 77 41.60 13.87 55.57
CA ARG A 77 42.40 12.64 55.59
C ARG A 77 43.82 12.89 56.10
N ASP A 78 44.43 13.99 55.68
CA ASP A 78 45.86 14.25 55.90
C ASP A 78 46.14 14.98 57.23
N THR A 79 45.31 15.96 57.63
CA THR A 79 45.51 16.80 58.82
C THR A 79 44.38 16.70 59.86
N GLY A 80 43.26 16.05 59.51
CA GLY A 80 42.10 15.91 60.38
C GLY A 80 41.14 17.09 60.32
N LEU A 81 39.86 16.82 60.62
CA LEU A 81 38.75 17.78 60.51
C LEU A 81 38.88 19.01 61.44
N LYS A 82 39.61 18.88 62.56
CA LYS A 82 39.80 19.98 63.54
C LYS A 82 41.02 20.86 63.22
N SER A 83 41.72 20.61 62.12
CA SER A 83 42.84 21.45 61.70
C SER A 83 42.34 22.85 61.26
N PRO A 84 43.14 23.92 61.46
CA PRO A 84 42.81 25.24 60.95
C PRO A 84 42.54 25.25 59.44
N GLU A 85 43.29 24.45 58.68
CA GLU A 85 43.16 24.32 57.23
C GLU A 85 41.81 23.71 56.85
N ALA A 86 41.40 22.61 57.50
CA ALA A 86 40.09 22.00 57.26
C ALA A 86 38.95 22.93 57.67
N ALA A 87 39.09 23.65 58.80
CA ALA A 87 38.08 24.62 59.24
C ALA A 87 37.89 25.76 58.22
N GLN A 88 38.99 26.26 57.64
CA GLN A 88 38.94 27.26 56.58
C GLN A 88 38.24 26.71 55.33
N GLN A 89 38.55 25.48 54.93
CA GLN A 89 37.93 24.84 53.77
C GLN A 89 36.43 24.57 53.96
N VAL A 90 36.00 24.22 55.18
CA VAL A 90 34.57 24.12 55.52
C VAL A 90 33.86 25.45 55.34
N GLN A 91 34.48 26.59 55.71
CA GLN A 91 33.89 27.91 55.48
C GLN A 91 33.79 28.27 53.98
N VAL A 92 34.77 27.86 53.17
CA VAL A 92 34.72 28.01 51.71
C VAL A 92 33.52 27.24 51.16
N LEU A 93 33.34 25.98 51.55
CA LEU A 93 32.21 25.16 51.11
C LEU A 93 30.87 25.69 51.60
N GLN A 94 30.80 26.22 52.82
CA GLN A 94 29.60 26.90 53.32
C GLN A 94 29.21 28.06 52.41
N THR A 95 30.19 28.90 52.03
CA THR A 95 29.96 30.06 51.17
C THR A 95 29.52 29.63 49.78
N LEU A 96 30.21 28.68 49.16
CA LEU A 96 29.86 28.15 47.84
C LEU A 96 28.49 27.46 47.85
N SER A 97 28.12 26.83 48.95
CA SER A 97 26.80 26.24 49.16
C SER A 97 25.68 27.27 49.17
N LEU A 98 25.90 28.41 49.82
CA LEU A 98 24.92 29.51 49.85
C LEU A 98 24.84 30.19 48.49
N GLN A 99 25.97 30.35 47.80
CA GLN A 99 26.01 30.83 46.43
C GLN A 99 25.23 29.91 45.49
N LEU A 100 25.40 28.59 45.62
CA LEU A 100 24.65 27.57 44.87
C LEU A 100 23.13 27.72 45.06
N LEU A 101 22.68 28.03 46.28
CA LEU A 101 21.26 28.24 46.59
C LEU A 101 20.72 29.55 45.99
N ALA A 102 21.54 30.59 45.92
CA ALA A 102 21.15 31.92 45.46
C ALA A 102 21.16 32.07 43.93
N GLU A 103 22.18 31.51 43.27
CA GLU A 103 22.39 31.68 41.82
C GLU A 103 21.69 30.60 40.98
N ASP A 104 21.36 29.46 41.58
CA ASP A 104 20.77 28.28 40.93
C ASP A 104 21.39 27.96 39.56
N PRO A 105 22.65 27.47 39.54
CA PRO A 105 23.35 27.18 38.30
C PRO A 105 22.70 26.05 37.46
N PHE A 106 21.69 25.35 38.01
CA PHE A 106 21.00 24.25 37.34
C PHE A 106 19.86 24.70 36.41
N LEU A 107 19.47 25.98 36.46
CA LEU A 107 18.40 26.52 35.61
C LEU A 107 18.73 26.41 34.12
N LEU A 108 19.98 26.71 33.75
CA LEU A 108 20.45 26.65 32.35
C LEU A 108 20.77 25.22 31.88
N ALA A 109 20.64 24.24 32.76
CA ALA A 109 20.84 22.82 32.46
C ALA A 109 19.54 22.09 32.04
N ASP A 110 18.40 22.81 32.01
CA ASP A 110 17.05 22.23 31.90
C ASP A 110 16.72 21.26 33.05
N ARG A 111 17.26 21.57 34.25
CA ARG A 111 17.17 20.72 35.45
C ARG A 111 16.63 21.46 36.66
N VAL A 112 15.53 22.21 36.46
CA VAL A 112 14.86 23.07 37.44
C VAL A 112 14.55 22.35 38.78
N GLY A 113 14.39 21.03 38.79
CA GLY A 113 14.13 20.24 40.01
C GLY A 113 15.35 19.80 40.83
N THR A 114 16.58 20.00 40.32
CA THR A 114 17.79 19.49 41.00
C THR A 114 18.05 20.25 42.30
N LEU A 115 18.05 21.58 42.24
CA LEU A 115 18.29 22.40 43.43
C LEU A 115 17.25 22.16 44.51
N GLU A 116 15.97 22.07 44.13
CA GLU A 116 14.89 21.80 45.07
C GLU A 116 15.03 20.42 45.74
N THR A 117 15.51 19.42 45.01
CA THR A 117 15.79 18.11 45.59
C THR A 117 16.95 18.18 46.60
N ILE A 118 18.03 18.89 46.26
CA ILE A 118 19.17 19.12 47.16
C ILE A 118 18.71 19.86 48.42
N LYS A 119 17.95 20.95 48.26
CA LYS A 119 17.32 21.73 49.34
C LYS A 119 16.50 20.81 50.27
N ASN A 120 15.65 19.96 49.70
CA ASN A 120 14.83 19.01 50.47
C ASN A 120 15.67 17.99 51.23
N GLN A 121 16.71 17.44 50.62
CA GLN A 121 17.58 16.46 51.25
C GLN A 121 18.34 17.05 52.44
N VAL A 122 18.91 18.24 52.28
CA VAL A 122 19.66 18.91 53.36
C VAL A 122 18.71 19.34 54.49
N ARG A 123 17.55 19.93 54.17
CA ARG A 123 16.51 20.25 55.17
C ARG A 123 16.07 19.03 55.95
N GLY A 124 15.76 17.92 55.26
CA GLY A 124 15.34 16.67 55.88
C GLY A 124 16.42 16.05 56.78
N ARG A 125 17.70 16.14 56.38
CA ARG A 125 18.81 15.61 57.19
C ARG A 125 19.04 16.41 58.47
N LEU A 126 18.94 17.73 58.43
CA LEU A 126 19.15 18.61 59.60
C LEU A 126 17.87 18.95 60.37
N GLN A 127 16.70 18.54 59.86
CA GLN A 127 15.38 18.89 60.41
C GLN A 127 15.17 20.40 60.52
N GLU A 128 15.63 21.13 59.51
CA GLU A 128 15.55 22.60 59.43
C GLU A 128 14.48 23.03 58.41
N SER A 129 13.77 24.12 58.71
CA SER A 129 12.74 24.66 57.81
C SER A 129 13.33 25.39 56.61
N SER A 130 14.45 26.10 56.81
CA SER A 130 15.15 26.88 55.80
C SER A 130 16.33 26.10 55.22
N SER A 131 16.41 26.03 53.89
CA SER A 131 17.54 25.39 53.20
C SER A 131 18.85 26.13 53.41
N GLU A 132 18.81 27.46 53.55
CA GLU A 132 20.01 28.26 53.81
C GLU A 132 20.57 27.98 55.21
N GLU A 133 19.70 27.93 56.22
CA GLU A 133 20.10 27.61 57.60
C GLU A 133 20.61 26.18 57.71
N ALA A 134 19.92 25.24 57.06
CA ALA A 134 20.33 23.84 56.98
C ALA A 134 21.75 23.72 56.38
N MET A 135 22.02 24.45 55.29
CA MET A 135 23.30 24.41 54.60
C MET A 135 24.42 25.11 55.38
N ARG A 136 24.11 26.22 56.07
CA ARG A 136 25.05 26.87 57.02
C ARG A 136 25.45 25.89 58.12
N ARG A 137 24.46 25.25 58.74
CA ARG A 137 24.67 24.30 59.83
C ARG A 137 25.40 23.04 59.37
N PHE A 138 25.08 22.53 58.18
CA PHE A 138 25.76 21.37 57.58
C PHE A 138 27.27 21.61 57.46
N TRP A 139 27.66 22.77 56.92
CA TRP A 139 29.06 23.17 56.78
C TRP A 139 29.58 23.87 58.04
N THR A 140 29.59 23.13 59.14
CA THR A 140 30.29 23.51 60.38
C THR A 140 31.20 22.38 60.82
N VAL A 141 32.35 22.71 61.40
CA VAL A 141 33.29 21.71 61.91
C VAL A 141 32.60 20.87 63.00
N GLU A 142 31.74 21.50 63.80
CA GLU A 142 30.96 20.90 64.85
C GLU A 142 30.00 19.83 64.31
N TYR A 143 29.20 20.15 63.28
CA TYR A 143 28.28 19.18 62.69
C TYR A 143 29.03 18.06 61.98
N LEU A 144 30.04 18.38 61.17
CA LEU A 144 30.83 17.39 60.43
C LEU A 144 31.59 16.43 61.37
N ALA A 145 31.92 16.86 62.59
CA ALA A 145 32.58 16.04 63.62
C ALA A 145 31.60 15.20 64.45
N THR A 146 30.29 15.31 64.22
CA THR A 146 29.27 14.56 64.96
C THR A 146 29.39 13.07 64.64
N VAL A 147 29.40 12.25 65.69
CA VAL A 147 29.38 10.79 65.54
C VAL A 147 27.92 10.36 65.25
N PRO A 148 27.65 9.67 64.13
CA PRO A 148 26.30 9.22 63.80
C PRO A 148 25.85 8.09 64.72
N ASP A 149 24.53 7.89 64.80
CA ASP A 149 23.95 6.72 65.43
C ASP A 149 24.33 5.43 64.67
N PRO A 150 24.33 4.25 65.32
CA PRO A 150 24.65 2.99 64.66
C PRO A 150 23.72 2.70 63.47
N GLY A 151 24.30 2.62 62.27
CA GLY A 151 23.56 2.42 61.01
C GLY A 151 23.36 3.69 60.18
N ASP A 152 23.67 4.86 60.73
CA ASP A 152 23.64 6.14 60.02
C ASP A 152 24.99 6.48 59.37
N GLN A 153 24.93 7.15 58.21
CA GLN A 153 26.13 7.62 57.51
C GLN A 153 26.73 8.84 58.22
N THR A 154 28.06 8.98 58.17
CA THR A 154 28.72 10.23 58.58
C THR A 154 28.22 11.40 57.74
N PRO A 155 28.19 12.63 58.27
CA PRO A 155 27.76 13.80 57.50
C PRO A 155 28.45 13.89 56.13
N LEU A 156 29.76 13.62 56.10
CA LEU A 156 30.56 13.70 54.87
C LEU A 156 30.24 12.56 53.89
N ALA A 157 30.09 11.32 54.38
CA ALA A 157 29.70 10.17 53.54
C ALA A 157 28.29 10.34 52.98
N TRP A 158 27.35 10.84 53.78
CA TRP A 158 26.01 11.15 53.32
C TRP A 158 26.01 12.20 52.21
N PHE A 159 26.82 13.25 52.32
CA PHE A 159 26.92 14.25 51.26
C PHE A 159 27.49 13.64 49.97
N GLU A 160 28.53 12.81 50.10
CA GLU A 160 29.15 12.09 48.99
C GLU A 160 28.17 11.15 48.27
N ASP A 161 27.29 10.48 48.99
CA ASP A 161 26.36 9.51 48.41
C ASP A 161 25.04 10.15 47.94
N SER A 162 24.52 11.14 48.66
CA SER A 162 23.17 11.67 48.47
C SER A 162 23.10 12.97 47.68
N VAL A 163 24.12 13.84 47.81
CA VAL A 163 24.11 15.20 47.27
C VAL A 163 25.09 15.36 46.10
N ARG A 164 26.35 14.95 46.29
CA ARG A 164 27.40 15.05 45.25
C ARG A 164 26.97 14.47 43.90
N PRO A 165 26.37 13.28 43.79
CA PRO A 165 26.04 12.71 42.47
C PRO A 165 24.98 13.52 41.73
N ARG A 166 24.14 14.28 42.45
CA ARG A 166 23.15 15.17 41.84
C ARG A 166 23.80 16.42 41.26
N ILE A 167 24.74 17.00 42.00
CA ILE A 167 25.53 18.14 41.53
C ILE A 167 26.35 17.71 40.31
N GLU A 168 27.02 16.55 40.35
CA GLU A 168 27.82 16.02 39.24
C GLU A 168 27.00 15.73 37.98
N LYS A 169 25.82 15.09 38.11
CA LYS A 169 24.94 14.80 36.96
C LYS A 169 24.42 16.06 36.30
N SER A 170 24.13 17.08 37.10
CA SER A 170 23.64 18.39 36.65
C SER A 170 24.77 19.41 36.46
N ASN A 171 26.05 19.02 36.54
CA ASN A 171 27.21 19.88 36.33
C ASN A 171 27.43 20.17 34.84
N TYR A 172 26.42 20.75 34.21
CA TYR A 172 26.52 21.23 32.85
C TYR A 172 25.59 22.40 32.62
N VAL A 173 25.98 23.28 31.71
CA VAL A 173 25.14 24.35 31.18
C VAL A 173 24.88 24.05 29.71
N ARG A 174 23.66 24.33 29.26
CA ARG A 174 23.35 24.32 27.83
C ARG A 174 23.48 25.73 27.27
N SER A 175 24.39 25.89 26.34
CA SER A 175 24.62 27.15 25.64
C SER A 175 23.38 27.54 24.84
N ILE A 176 23.07 28.83 24.85
CA ILE A 176 22.01 29.45 24.06
C ILE A 176 22.67 30.20 22.90
N ASP A 177 22.11 30.08 21.71
CA ASP A 177 22.59 30.80 20.53
C ASP A 177 22.11 32.27 20.51
N GLN A 178 22.46 33.00 19.45
CA GLN A 178 22.08 34.41 19.28
C GLN A 178 20.56 34.61 19.14
N ASP A 179 19.82 33.55 18.81
CA ASP A 179 18.38 33.55 18.58
C ASP A 179 17.58 33.18 19.83
N GLY A 180 18.28 32.93 20.96
CA GLY A 180 17.64 32.54 22.22
C GLY A 180 17.23 31.06 22.27
N ILE A 181 17.70 30.24 21.32
CA ILE A 181 17.41 28.81 21.24
C ILE A 181 18.62 28.05 21.78
N PHE A 182 18.37 26.92 22.43
CA PHE A 182 19.47 26.08 22.85
C PHE A 182 20.25 25.53 21.65
N VAL A 183 21.57 25.60 21.73
CA VAL A 183 22.46 25.14 20.66
C VAL A 183 22.22 23.65 20.37
N ASP A 184 21.98 23.35 19.09
CA ASP A 184 21.96 21.99 18.54
C ASP A 184 22.69 21.98 17.20
N SER A 185 23.90 21.42 17.21
CA SER A 185 24.78 21.33 16.05
C SER A 185 24.68 19.99 15.33
N PHE A 186 23.70 19.13 15.62
CA PHE A 186 23.57 17.81 14.99
C PHE A 186 23.56 17.87 13.46
N TRP A 187 23.00 18.95 12.91
CA TRP A 187 22.97 19.20 11.47
C TRP A 187 24.35 19.09 10.81
N LYS A 188 25.46 19.38 11.53
CA LYS A 188 26.84 19.27 11.01
C LYS A 188 27.24 17.83 10.68
N ILE A 189 26.70 16.85 11.41
CA ILE A 189 26.89 15.42 11.12
C ILE A 189 25.89 15.01 10.04
N ASP A 190 24.63 15.41 10.21
CA ASP A 190 23.54 14.96 9.37
C ASP A 190 23.61 15.46 7.93
N ILE A 191 24.21 16.63 7.69
CA ILE A 191 24.32 17.23 6.36
C ILE A 191 25.08 16.33 5.38
N TRP A 192 26.08 15.56 5.84
CA TRP A 192 26.82 14.63 4.99
C TRP A 192 25.93 13.50 4.48
N PHE A 193 25.03 13.01 5.32
CA PHE A 193 24.02 12.02 4.92
C PHE A 193 22.99 12.64 3.98
N GLN A 194 22.51 13.86 4.28
CA GLN A 194 21.56 14.56 3.41
C GLN A 194 22.13 14.81 2.02
N ILE A 195 23.40 15.25 1.90
CA ILE A 195 24.07 15.43 0.62
C ILE A 195 24.15 14.10 -0.14
N PHE A 196 24.51 13.01 0.55
CA PHE A 196 24.54 11.70 -0.07
C PHE A 196 23.17 11.27 -0.59
N PHE A 197 22.11 11.36 0.22
CA PHE A 197 20.76 10.97 -0.17
C PHE A 197 20.18 11.89 -1.25
N ALA A 198 20.49 13.19 -1.22
CA ALA A 198 20.08 14.13 -2.25
C ALA A 198 20.73 13.77 -3.58
N THR A 199 22.02 13.48 -3.58
CA THR A 199 22.76 13.06 -4.78
C THR A 199 22.22 11.74 -5.32
N GLU A 200 21.97 10.77 -4.44
CA GLU A 200 21.38 9.48 -4.82
C GLU A 200 19.98 9.67 -5.43
N LEU A 201 19.13 10.47 -4.80
CA LEU A 201 17.79 10.76 -5.28
C LEU A 201 17.83 11.42 -6.66
N LEU A 202 18.67 12.44 -6.85
CA LEU A 202 18.86 13.09 -8.15
C LEU A 202 19.35 12.12 -9.22
N ALA A 203 20.34 11.28 -8.91
CA ALA A 203 20.85 10.28 -9.84
C ALA A 203 19.74 9.29 -10.25
N ARG A 204 18.93 8.82 -9.30
CA ARG A 204 17.82 7.91 -9.59
C ARG A 204 16.69 8.58 -10.36
N THR A 205 16.31 9.81 -10.02
CA THR A 205 15.34 10.62 -10.78
C THR A 205 15.81 10.83 -12.22
N PHE A 206 17.10 11.12 -12.43
CA PHE A 206 17.68 11.23 -13.77
C PHE A 206 17.60 9.92 -14.56
N LEU A 207 17.93 8.78 -13.93
CA LEU A 207 17.81 7.45 -14.57
C LEU A 207 16.36 7.10 -14.92
N ILE A 208 15.40 7.43 -14.05
CA ILE A 208 13.96 7.28 -14.30
C ILE A 208 13.53 8.12 -15.50
N LYS A 209 13.87 9.42 -15.52
CA LYS A 209 13.53 10.32 -16.63
C LYS A 209 14.16 9.88 -17.95
N ARG A 210 15.37 9.30 -17.90
CA ARG A 210 16.01 8.72 -19.09
C ARG A 210 15.29 7.47 -19.60
N ARG A 211 14.71 6.67 -18.70
CA ARG A 211 13.97 5.44 -19.06
C ARG A 211 12.54 5.73 -19.51
N TYR A 212 11.89 6.72 -18.92
CA TYR A 212 10.51 7.10 -19.19
C TYR A 212 10.47 8.56 -19.64
N THR A 213 10.55 8.77 -20.96
CA THR A 213 10.65 10.10 -21.55
C THR A 213 9.37 10.93 -21.40
N SER A 214 8.21 10.28 -21.22
CA SER A 214 6.90 10.92 -21.02
C SER A 214 6.77 11.64 -19.67
N LEU A 215 7.41 11.14 -18.60
CA LEU A 215 7.26 11.70 -17.24
C LEU A 215 8.00 13.02 -17.07
N SER A 216 7.40 14.02 -16.44
CA SER A 216 8.12 15.24 -16.05
C SER A 216 9.16 14.96 -14.95
N TRP A 217 10.15 15.85 -14.79
CA TRP A 217 11.16 15.70 -13.72
C TRP A 217 10.54 15.70 -12.31
N ARG A 218 9.41 16.40 -12.13
CA ARG A 218 8.68 16.43 -10.85
C ARG A 218 7.94 15.13 -10.61
N GLU A 219 7.27 14.57 -11.63
CA GLU A 219 6.65 13.24 -11.55
C GLU A 219 7.69 12.16 -11.25
N ALA A 220 8.83 12.19 -11.94
CA ALA A 220 9.93 11.26 -11.69
C ALA A 220 10.50 11.35 -10.27
N LEU A 221 10.47 12.55 -9.65
CA LEU A 221 10.86 12.76 -8.25
C LEU A 221 9.78 12.24 -7.29
N LEU A 222 8.50 12.54 -7.57
CA LEU A 222 7.36 12.11 -6.77
C LEU A 222 7.15 10.59 -6.81
N TRP A 223 7.63 9.90 -7.84
CA TRP A 223 7.64 8.44 -7.87
C TRP A 223 8.47 7.83 -6.72
N ARG A 224 9.39 8.62 -6.15
CA ARG A 224 10.15 8.31 -4.94
C ARG A 224 9.85 9.31 -3.81
N TRP A 225 8.60 9.72 -3.67
CA TRP A 225 8.17 10.69 -2.66
C TRP A 225 8.66 10.33 -1.24
N TYR A 226 8.73 9.04 -0.90
CA TYR A 226 9.20 8.57 0.41
C TYR A 226 10.66 8.94 0.69
N ASP A 227 11.52 8.99 -0.33
CA ASP A 227 12.93 9.35 -0.17
C ASP A 227 13.10 10.84 0.17
N LEU A 228 12.10 11.68 -0.08
CA LEU A 228 12.12 13.09 0.33
C LEU A 228 12.21 13.22 1.85
N PHE A 229 11.65 12.27 2.61
CA PHE A 229 11.76 12.27 4.07
C PHE A 229 13.21 12.10 4.58
N LEU A 230 14.11 11.52 3.77
CA LEU A 230 15.54 11.46 4.10
C LEU A 230 16.19 12.85 4.11
N LEU A 231 15.61 13.81 3.39
CA LEU A 231 16.14 15.17 3.25
C LEU A 231 15.51 16.17 4.22
N VAL A 232 14.46 15.77 4.96
CA VAL A 232 13.78 16.65 5.90
C VAL A 232 14.68 16.94 7.11
N PRO A 233 14.99 18.21 7.43
CA PRO A 233 15.90 18.56 8.52
C PRO A 233 15.21 18.67 9.89
N VAL A 234 13.89 18.90 9.93
CA VAL A 234 13.12 19.16 11.16
C VAL A 234 12.48 17.87 11.70
N PHE A 235 11.60 17.23 10.93
CA PHE A 235 10.91 15.99 11.33
C PHE A 235 11.74 14.75 10.99
N ARG A 236 12.94 14.64 11.58
CA ARG A 236 13.91 13.59 11.24
C ARG A 236 13.42 12.17 11.54
N TRP A 237 12.44 12.00 12.44
CA TRP A 237 11.83 10.70 12.71
C TRP A 237 11.03 10.15 11.52
N LEU A 238 10.58 10.98 10.58
CA LEU A 238 9.90 10.54 9.35
C LEU A 238 10.80 9.63 8.49
N ARG A 239 12.12 9.67 8.69
CA ARG A 239 13.10 8.80 8.02
C ARG A 239 12.86 7.31 8.27
N VAL A 240 12.09 6.95 9.30
CA VAL A 240 11.64 5.57 9.52
C VAL A 240 10.96 4.99 8.27
N ILE A 241 10.16 5.80 7.56
CA ILE A 241 9.41 5.38 6.38
C ILE A 241 10.35 4.93 5.24
N PRO A 242 11.21 5.81 4.67
CA PRO A 242 12.12 5.41 3.60
C PRO A 242 13.11 4.33 4.02
N VAL A 243 13.57 4.35 5.28
CA VAL A 243 14.51 3.34 5.79
C VAL A 243 13.86 1.96 5.84
N GLY A 244 12.63 1.86 6.35
CA GLY A 244 11.88 0.60 6.37
C GLY A 244 11.70 0.02 4.97
N ILE A 245 11.30 0.87 4.01
CA ILE A 245 11.14 0.48 2.60
C ILE A 245 12.48 0.01 2.00
N ARG A 246 13.59 0.71 2.27
CA ARG A 246 14.94 0.37 1.78
C ARG A 246 15.47 -0.93 2.39
N LEU A 247 15.26 -1.15 3.69
CA LEU A 247 15.65 -2.39 4.38
C LEU A 247 14.87 -3.60 3.85
N GLN A 248 13.59 -3.41 3.54
CA GLN A 248 12.77 -4.45 2.93
C GLN A 248 13.19 -4.73 1.49
N SER A 249 13.32 -3.69 0.65
CA SER A 249 13.69 -3.83 -0.77
C SER A 249 15.10 -4.38 -0.99
N SER A 250 16.01 -4.14 -0.05
CA SER A 250 17.36 -4.73 -0.07
C SER A 250 17.42 -6.19 0.39
N GLY A 251 16.31 -6.74 0.89
CA GLY A 251 16.25 -8.09 1.45
C GLY A 251 16.99 -8.26 2.78
N LEU A 252 17.48 -7.17 3.39
CA LEU A 252 18.17 -7.21 4.68
C LEU A 252 17.21 -7.47 5.85
N VAL A 253 15.95 -7.05 5.71
CA VAL A 253 14.90 -7.26 6.73
C VAL A 253 13.65 -7.78 6.03
N ASN A 254 13.19 -8.99 6.38
CA ASN A 254 11.96 -9.53 5.82
C ASN A 254 10.73 -9.01 6.61
N MET A 255 10.03 -8.00 6.08
CA MET A 255 8.84 -7.39 6.69
C MET A 255 7.50 -7.98 6.22
N GLU A 256 7.51 -9.20 5.66
CA GLU A 256 6.33 -9.86 5.10
C GLU A 256 5.14 -9.98 6.09
N THR A 257 5.43 -10.15 7.39
CA THR A 257 4.42 -10.18 8.45
C THR A 257 3.70 -8.84 8.64
N ILE A 258 4.43 -7.71 8.59
CA ILE A 258 3.86 -6.35 8.77
C ILE A 258 3.00 -5.98 7.56
N ARG A 259 3.45 -6.33 6.34
CA ARG A 259 2.68 -6.13 5.10
C ARG A 259 1.33 -6.85 5.15
N SER A 260 1.29 -8.09 5.64
CA SER A 260 0.05 -8.88 5.72
C SER A 260 -1.01 -8.25 6.65
N GLN A 261 -0.59 -7.44 7.63
CA GLN A 261 -1.51 -6.76 8.53
C GLN A 261 -1.96 -5.41 7.97
N PHE A 262 -1.03 -4.63 7.40
CA PHE A 262 -1.38 -3.38 6.72
C PHE A 262 -2.26 -3.60 5.48
N SER A 263 -2.01 -4.66 4.70
CA SER A 263 -2.85 -4.99 3.55
C SER A 263 -4.29 -5.31 3.96
N ARG A 264 -4.53 -5.94 5.12
CA ARG A 264 -5.90 -6.24 5.57
C ARG A 264 -6.70 -4.98 5.94
N GLY A 265 -6.06 -3.97 6.53
CA GLY A 265 -6.71 -2.70 6.89
C GLY A 265 -6.83 -1.73 5.72
N PHE A 266 -5.77 -1.60 4.91
CA PHE A 266 -5.72 -0.68 3.77
C PHE A 266 -6.52 -1.22 2.57
N VAL A 267 -6.38 -2.50 2.22
CA VAL A 267 -7.11 -3.08 1.08
C VAL A 267 -8.62 -3.12 1.36
N ALA A 268 -9.08 -3.26 2.61
CA ALA A 268 -10.52 -3.23 2.90
C ALA A 268 -11.17 -1.86 2.58
N THR A 269 -10.42 -0.76 2.73
CA THR A 269 -10.90 0.60 2.39
C THR A 269 -10.81 0.88 0.89
N PHE A 270 -9.74 0.42 0.21
CA PHE A 270 -9.54 0.66 -1.22
C PHE A 270 -10.23 -0.36 -2.15
N ALA A 271 -10.52 -1.58 -1.67
CA ALA A 271 -11.13 -2.62 -2.50
C ALA A 271 -12.58 -2.30 -2.87
N GLY A 272 -13.32 -1.56 -2.03
CA GLY A 272 -14.69 -1.16 -2.35
C GLY A 272 -14.77 -0.31 -3.62
N GLU A 273 -13.92 0.72 -3.70
CA GLU A 273 -13.89 1.66 -4.83
C GLU A 273 -13.20 1.06 -6.06
N LEU A 274 -12.08 0.33 -5.88
CA LEU A 274 -11.37 -0.29 -7.00
C LEU A 274 -12.17 -1.43 -7.65
N VAL A 275 -12.89 -2.25 -6.88
CA VAL A 275 -13.68 -3.34 -7.46
C VAL A 275 -14.87 -2.81 -8.25
N GLU A 276 -15.47 -1.71 -7.82
CA GLU A 276 -16.57 -1.03 -8.53
C GLU A 276 -16.08 -0.44 -9.87
N VAL A 277 -14.94 0.24 -9.88
CA VAL A 277 -14.27 0.74 -11.10
C VAL A 277 -13.92 -0.42 -12.03
N ILE A 278 -13.33 -1.50 -11.50
CA ILE A 278 -12.97 -2.69 -12.30
C ILE A 278 -14.23 -3.38 -12.86
N ALA A 279 -15.33 -3.45 -12.11
CA ALA A 279 -16.58 -4.05 -12.57
C ALA A 279 -17.21 -3.22 -13.71
N LEU A 280 -17.24 -1.89 -13.57
CA LEU A 280 -17.71 -0.99 -14.62
C LEU A 280 -16.81 -1.03 -15.85
N GLN A 281 -15.49 -1.12 -15.66
CA GLN A 281 -14.54 -1.31 -16.76
C GLN A 281 -14.86 -2.58 -17.54
N VAL A 282 -15.12 -3.70 -16.86
CA VAL A 282 -15.48 -4.96 -17.52
C VAL A 282 -16.81 -4.82 -18.29
N ILE A 283 -17.80 -4.12 -17.73
CA ILE A 283 -19.09 -3.88 -18.39
C ILE A 283 -18.92 -2.98 -19.62
N ASN A 284 -18.23 -1.85 -19.49
CA ASN A 284 -17.95 -0.91 -20.58
C ASN A 284 -17.10 -1.57 -21.67
N GLN A 285 -16.17 -2.45 -21.30
CA GLN A 285 -15.39 -3.25 -22.24
C GLN A 285 -16.28 -4.21 -23.04
N ILE A 286 -17.21 -4.91 -22.39
CA ILE A 286 -18.15 -5.80 -23.07
C ILE A 286 -19.07 -5.00 -24.01
N GLN A 287 -19.65 -3.89 -23.52
CA GLN A 287 -20.54 -3.05 -24.31
C GLN A 287 -19.83 -2.46 -25.53
N SER A 288 -18.62 -1.95 -25.35
CA SER A 288 -17.85 -1.34 -26.42
C SER A 288 -17.38 -2.38 -27.45
N SER A 289 -17.06 -3.61 -27.03
CA SER A 289 -16.74 -4.72 -27.92
C SER A 289 -17.94 -5.15 -28.78
N VAL A 290 -19.16 -5.10 -28.21
CA VAL A 290 -20.41 -5.33 -28.94
C VAL A 290 -20.67 -4.19 -29.93
N GLN A 291 -20.53 -2.94 -29.51
CA GLN A 291 -20.77 -1.75 -30.35
C GLN A 291 -19.79 -1.65 -31.52
N ARG A 292 -18.51 -2.02 -31.31
CA ARG A 292 -17.47 -1.96 -32.35
C ARG A 292 -17.51 -3.15 -33.32
N GLY A 293 -18.39 -4.13 -33.12
CA GLY A 293 -18.44 -5.32 -33.98
C GLY A 293 -17.18 -6.17 -33.90
N GLU A 294 -16.45 -6.12 -32.78
CA GLU A 294 -15.24 -6.91 -32.62
C GLU A 294 -15.57 -8.40 -32.50
N ILE A 295 -16.73 -8.73 -31.94
CA ILE A 295 -17.25 -10.10 -31.83
C ILE A 295 -17.48 -10.72 -33.21
N THR A 296 -18.01 -9.95 -34.17
CA THR A 296 -18.23 -10.44 -35.54
C THR A 296 -16.92 -10.58 -36.30
N THR A 297 -15.98 -9.65 -36.07
CA THR A 297 -14.63 -9.74 -36.63
C THR A 297 -13.88 -10.96 -36.09
N TRP A 298 -14.01 -11.25 -34.80
CA TRP A 298 -13.43 -12.44 -34.16
C TRP A 298 -14.04 -13.75 -34.69
N LEU A 299 -15.37 -13.86 -34.79
CA LEU A 299 -16.05 -15.04 -35.35
C LEU A 299 -15.64 -15.34 -36.80
N THR A 300 -15.20 -14.33 -37.55
CA THR A 300 -14.86 -14.45 -38.97
C THR A 300 -13.37 -14.51 -39.28
N THR A 301 -12.50 -14.06 -38.35
CA THR A 301 -11.05 -13.90 -38.59
C THR A 301 -10.18 -15.01 -37.98
N SER A 302 -10.75 -15.97 -37.25
CA SER A 302 -10.03 -17.15 -36.68
C SER A 302 -9.29 -18.01 -37.73
N ALA A 303 -9.49 -17.76 -39.03
CA ALA A 303 -8.79 -18.47 -40.10
C ALA A 303 -7.41 -17.88 -40.46
N GLN A 304 -7.03 -16.67 -40.00
CA GLN A 304 -5.84 -15.99 -40.56
C GLN A 304 -5.05 -15.09 -39.57
N ARG A 305 -4.31 -15.76 -38.67
CA ARG A 305 -3.06 -15.36 -37.96
C ARG A 305 -3.09 -14.31 -36.82
N GLU A 306 -2.18 -14.58 -35.87
CA GLU A 306 -1.75 -13.81 -34.68
C GLU A 306 -2.73 -13.77 -33.49
N TYR A 307 -3.52 -14.83 -33.35
CA TYR A 307 -4.28 -15.13 -32.15
C TYR A 307 -3.44 -15.98 -31.20
N ILE A 308 -3.43 -15.66 -29.89
CA ILE A 308 -2.87 -16.54 -28.87
C ILE A 308 -3.92 -17.62 -28.60
N ASP A 309 -3.83 -18.69 -29.38
CA ASP A 309 -4.55 -19.95 -29.17
C ASP A 309 -4.00 -20.61 -27.89
N LEU A 310 -4.88 -20.84 -26.91
CA LEU A 310 -4.48 -21.43 -25.63
C LEU A 310 -4.43 -22.96 -25.68
N ASN A 311 -5.11 -23.59 -26.66
CA ASN A 311 -5.35 -25.04 -26.64
C ASN A 311 -5.16 -25.77 -27.99
N ASN A 312 -4.50 -25.15 -28.97
CA ASN A 312 -4.26 -25.68 -30.33
C ASN A 312 -5.54 -26.21 -31.03
N THR A 313 -6.71 -25.77 -30.59
CA THR A 313 -8.01 -26.22 -31.07
C THR A 313 -8.78 -24.99 -31.50
N ASN A 314 -9.47 -25.04 -32.63
CA ASN A 314 -10.32 -23.93 -33.05
C ASN A 314 -11.73 -24.17 -32.51
N GLU A 315 -12.03 -23.62 -31.34
CA GLU A 315 -13.31 -23.80 -30.65
C GLU A 315 -14.49 -23.39 -31.53
N VAL A 316 -14.33 -22.33 -32.35
CA VAL A 316 -15.37 -21.87 -33.29
C VAL A 316 -15.67 -22.93 -34.35
N GLU A 317 -14.64 -23.60 -34.89
CA GLU A 317 -14.81 -24.69 -35.84
C GLU A 317 -15.51 -25.90 -35.19
N VAL A 318 -15.06 -26.29 -33.99
CA VAL A 318 -15.60 -27.44 -33.26
C VAL A 318 -17.06 -27.21 -32.86
N ILE A 319 -17.39 -26.02 -32.33
CA ILE A 319 -18.77 -25.61 -32.03
C ILE A 319 -19.63 -25.63 -33.29
N SER A 320 -19.14 -25.07 -34.40
CA SER A 320 -19.89 -25.01 -35.66
C SER A 320 -20.18 -26.41 -36.23
N ARG A 321 -19.19 -27.31 -36.18
CA ARG A 321 -19.35 -28.72 -36.58
C ARG A 321 -20.37 -29.43 -35.70
N ARG A 322 -20.28 -29.23 -34.38
CA ARG A 322 -21.21 -29.85 -33.42
C ARG A 322 -22.64 -29.36 -33.60
N LEU A 323 -22.83 -28.05 -33.81
CA LEU A 323 -24.14 -27.47 -34.13
C LEU A 323 -24.68 -28.02 -35.46
N ALA A 324 -23.84 -28.17 -36.48
CA ALA A 324 -24.24 -28.76 -37.75
C ALA A 324 -24.69 -30.22 -37.58
N GLU A 325 -23.96 -31.01 -36.80
CA GLU A 325 -24.34 -32.40 -36.47
C GLU A 325 -25.66 -32.48 -35.73
N LEU A 326 -25.88 -31.64 -34.71
CA LEU A 326 -27.15 -31.57 -33.98
C LEU A 326 -28.31 -31.19 -34.92
N MET A 327 -28.07 -30.20 -35.78
CA MET A 327 -29.05 -29.76 -36.77
C MET A 327 -29.42 -30.87 -37.75
N VAL A 328 -28.43 -31.59 -38.29
CA VAL A 328 -28.63 -32.62 -39.32
C VAL A 328 -29.20 -33.91 -38.74
N TYR A 329 -28.69 -34.38 -37.60
CA TYR A 329 -29.02 -35.70 -37.07
C TYR A 329 -30.16 -35.71 -36.05
N GLN A 330 -30.42 -34.60 -35.36
CA GLN A 330 -31.38 -34.58 -34.26
C GLN A 330 -32.56 -33.64 -34.53
N VAL A 331 -32.31 -32.48 -35.11
CA VAL A 331 -33.35 -31.44 -35.30
C VAL A 331 -34.08 -31.61 -36.62
N LEU A 332 -33.36 -31.74 -37.74
CA LEU A 332 -33.96 -31.85 -39.08
C LEU A 332 -34.86 -33.08 -39.26
N PRO A 333 -34.51 -34.29 -38.76
CA PRO A 333 -35.39 -35.46 -38.89
C PRO A 333 -36.71 -35.30 -38.13
N ARG A 334 -36.68 -34.62 -36.98
CA ARG A 334 -37.88 -34.32 -36.18
C ARG A 334 -38.78 -33.27 -36.82
N LEU A 335 -38.20 -32.36 -37.60
CA LEU A 335 -38.92 -31.31 -38.34
C LEU A 335 -39.40 -31.74 -39.72
N GLN A 336 -38.97 -32.90 -40.21
CA GLN A 336 -39.40 -33.45 -41.50
C GLN A 336 -40.93 -33.37 -41.73
N PRO A 337 -41.82 -33.77 -40.80
CA PRO A 337 -43.26 -33.70 -41.04
C PRO A 337 -43.77 -32.27 -41.18
N ASP A 338 -43.25 -31.33 -40.39
CA ASP A 338 -43.65 -29.92 -40.42
C ASP A 338 -43.12 -29.22 -41.67
N ILE A 339 -41.88 -29.52 -42.07
CA ILE A 339 -41.29 -29.06 -43.33
C ILE A 339 -42.07 -29.62 -44.51
N ALA A 340 -42.47 -30.89 -44.48
CA ALA A 340 -43.29 -31.50 -45.51
C ALA A 340 -44.68 -30.87 -45.57
N ALA A 341 -45.33 -30.60 -44.43
CA ALA A 341 -46.61 -29.90 -44.38
C ALA A 341 -46.53 -28.48 -44.92
N PHE A 342 -45.46 -27.76 -44.55
CA PHE A 342 -45.17 -26.42 -45.06
C PHE A 342 -44.94 -26.42 -46.57
N LEU A 343 -44.13 -27.34 -47.08
CA LEU A 343 -43.85 -27.47 -48.52
C LEU A 343 -45.09 -27.91 -49.29
N HIS A 344 -45.88 -28.85 -48.78
CA HIS A 344 -47.12 -29.33 -49.39
C HIS A 344 -48.14 -28.20 -49.51
N ARG A 345 -48.36 -27.43 -48.44
CA ARG A 345 -49.29 -26.30 -48.44
C ARG A 345 -48.85 -25.18 -49.37
N ASN A 346 -47.56 -24.85 -49.38
CA ASN A 346 -47.03 -23.86 -50.32
C ASN A 346 -47.11 -24.34 -51.78
N ALA A 347 -46.90 -25.64 -52.01
CA ALA A 347 -47.07 -26.24 -53.34
C ALA A 347 -48.54 -26.21 -53.78
N GLU A 348 -49.51 -26.51 -52.91
CA GLU A 348 -50.95 -26.37 -53.20
C GLU A 348 -51.32 -24.94 -53.59
N LEU A 349 -50.89 -23.95 -52.80
CA LEU A 349 -51.16 -22.52 -53.07
C LEU A 349 -50.50 -22.05 -54.38
N ALA A 350 -49.35 -22.62 -54.74
CA ALA A 350 -48.67 -22.33 -56.01
C ALA A 350 -49.34 -23.03 -57.21
N ILE A 351 -49.87 -24.24 -57.01
CA ILE A 351 -50.55 -25.03 -58.03
C ILE A 351 -51.95 -24.48 -58.32
N GLU A 352 -52.70 -24.04 -57.30
CA GLU A 352 -54.01 -23.38 -57.50
C GLU A 352 -53.90 -22.09 -58.32
N LYS A 353 -52.75 -21.42 -58.25
CA LYS A 353 -52.50 -20.14 -58.94
C LYS A 353 -51.83 -20.29 -60.30
N THR A 354 -51.53 -21.50 -60.77
CA THR A 354 -50.86 -21.70 -62.07
C THR A 354 -51.87 -21.94 -63.21
N PRO A 355 -51.75 -21.25 -64.37
CA PRO A 355 -52.65 -21.39 -65.52
C PRO A 355 -52.76 -22.83 -66.09
N ILE A 356 -51.75 -23.66 -65.84
CA ILE A 356 -51.69 -25.07 -66.26
C ILE A 356 -52.75 -25.95 -65.58
N TYR A 357 -53.08 -25.68 -64.31
CA TYR A 357 -54.09 -26.46 -63.58
C TYR A 357 -55.49 -26.23 -64.16
N GLN A 358 -55.79 -24.98 -64.55
CA GLN A 358 -57.05 -24.63 -65.23
C GLN A 358 -57.15 -25.19 -66.65
N ALA A 359 -56.01 -25.37 -67.34
CA ALA A 359 -55.96 -25.99 -68.67
C ALA A 359 -56.14 -27.51 -68.63
N MET A 360 -55.66 -28.18 -67.58
CA MET A 360 -55.77 -29.64 -67.42
C MET A 360 -57.20 -30.12 -67.11
N VAL A 361 -58.00 -29.33 -66.39
CA VAL A 361 -59.40 -29.69 -66.04
C VAL A 361 -60.33 -29.68 -67.27
N ARG A 362 -59.89 -29.18 -68.43
CA ARG A 362 -60.74 -28.96 -69.62
C ARG A 362 -60.54 -29.91 -70.80
N LEU A 363 -59.67 -30.92 -70.71
CA LEU A 363 -59.37 -31.80 -71.85
C LEU A 363 -59.50 -33.30 -71.51
N PRO A 364 -60.41 -34.06 -72.15
CA PRO A 364 -60.41 -35.51 -72.07
C PRO A 364 -59.35 -36.11 -73.02
N GLY A 365 -58.45 -36.93 -72.48
CA GLY A 365 -57.51 -37.76 -73.23
C GLY A 365 -56.08 -37.21 -73.33
N MET A 366 -55.26 -37.45 -72.31
CA MET A 366 -53.82 -37.19 -72.34
C MET A 366 -53.05 -38.39 -71.76
N ALA A 367 -52.64 -39.30 -72.63
CA ALA A 367 -51.63 -40.32 -72.36
C ALA A 367 -50.51 -40.14 -73.37
N THR A 368 -49.58 -39.21 -73.08
CA THR A 368 -48.15 -39.21 -73.48
C THR A 368 -47.52 -37.86 -73.15
N LEU A 369 -46.69 -37.82 -72.11
CA LEU A 369 -45.85 -36.67 -71.78
C LEU A 369 -44.53 -36.75 -72.56
N PRO A 370 -44.16 -35.75 -73.39
CA PRO A 370 -42.87 -35.73 -74.09
C PRO A 370 -41.71 -35.30 -73.18
N ARG A 371 -40.52 -35.86 -73.43
CA ARG A 371 -39.26 -35.65 -72.67
C ARG A 371 -38.75 -34.20 -72.57
N GLN A 372 -39.32 -33.25 -73.33
CA GLN A 372 -38.96 -31.83 -73.25
C GLN A 372 -39.53 -31.13 -72.00
N LEU A 373 -40.61 -31.67 -71.40
CA LEU A 373 -41.14 -31.16 -70.14
C LEU A 373 -40.16 -31.35 -68.99
N THR A 374 -39.30 -32.38 -69.02
CA THR A 374 -38.37 -32.68 -67.91
C THR A 374 -37.32 -31.59 -67.72
N GLN A 375 -36.83 -30.97 -68.80
CA GLN A 375 -35.83 -29.88 -68.71
C GLN A 375 -36.45 -28.53 -68.33
N GLN A 376 -37.67 -28.24 -68.78
CA GLN A 376 -38.41 -27.06 -68.32
C GLN A 376 -38.91 -27.20 -66.88
N LEU A 377 -39.26 -28.42 -66.44
CA LEU A 377 -39.59 -28.72 -65.06
C LEU A 377 -38.42 -28.47 -64.12
N VAL A 378 -37.19 -28.84 -64.48
CA VAL A 378 -36.01 -28.57 -63.61
C VAL A 378 -35.77 -27.07 -63.46
N GLY A 379 -35.88 -26.29 -64.54
CA GLY A 379 -35.77 -24.82 -64.48
C GLY A 379 -36.91 -24.15 -63.69
N GLN A 380 -38.14 -24.63 -63.86
CA GLN A 380 -39.31 -24.12 -63.14
C GLN A 380 -39.37 -24.57 -61.68
N VAL A 381 -38.86 -25.76 -61.33
CA VAL A 381 -38.72 -26.22 -59.93
C VAL A 381 -37.68 -25.38 -59.20
N SER A 382 -36.57 -25.03 -59.86
CA SER A 382 -35.56 -24.15 -59.27
C SER A 382 -36.07 -22.71 -59.08
N GLN A 383 -36.89 -22.21 -60.02
CA GLN A 383 -37.61 -20.94 -59.87
C GLN A 383 -38.73 -21.01 -58.84
N MET A 384 -39.43 -22.14 -58.70
CA MET A 384 -40.38 -22.38 -57.62
C MET A 384 -39.69 -22.34 -56.27
N LEU A 385 -38.52 -22.97 -56.09
CA LEU A 385 -37.80 -22.96 -54.81
C LEU A 385 -37.34 -21.56 -54.37
N THR A 386 -36.99 -20.70 -55.33
CA THR A 386 -36.64 -19.30 -55.06
C THR A 386 -37.87 -18.39 -54.91
N GLN A 387 -38.97 -18.68 -55.61
CA GLN A 387 -40.26 -18.01 -55.41
C GLN A 387 -40.94 -18.44 -54.11
N VAL A 388 -40.71 -19.65 -53.60
CA VAL A 388 -41.15 -20.09 -52.27
C VAL A 388 -40.48 -19.22 -51.21
N SER A 389 -39.19 -18.87 -51.34
CA SER A 389 -38.50 -18.01 -50.37
C SER A 389 -39.06 -16.58 -50.35
N GLN A 390 -39.39 -16.01 -51.52
CA GLN A 390 -39.98 -14.66 -51.64
C GLN A 390 -41.48 -14.63 -51.31
N GLY A 391 -42.22 -15.69 -51.67
CA GLY A 391 -43.63 -15.88 -51.36
C GLY A 391 -43.88 -16.14 -49.88
N THR A 392 -42.93 -16.77 -49.16
CA THR A 392 -43.00 -16.97 -47.71
C THR A 392 -43.01 -15.63 -46.96
N TYR A 393 -42.19 -14.66 -47.37
CA TYR A 393 -42.16 -13.33 -46.76
C TYR A 393 -43.48 -12.55 -46.97
N ASN A 394 -44.08 -12.67 -48.15
CA ASN A 394 -45.36 -12.03 -48.48
C ASN A 394 -46.60 -12.81 -47.97
N ALA A 395 -46.50 -14.12 -47.76
CA ALA A 395 -47.56 -14.94 -47.18
C ALA A 395 -47.58 -14.88 -45.65
N LEU A 396 -46.45 -14.59 -45.00
CA LEU A 396 -46.38 -14.21 -43.58
C LEU A 396 -47.10 -12.88 -43.29
N THR A 397 -47.41 -12.09 -44.32
CA THR A 397 -48.10 -10.80 -44.24
C THR A 397 -49.52 -10.80 -44.83
N LEU A 398 -49.99 -11.93 -45.39
CA LEU A 398 -51.35 -12.11 -45.90
C LEU A 398 -52.09 -13.15 -45.06
N ASP A 399 -53.30 -12.80 -44.59
CA ASP A 399 -54.19 -13.58 -43.71
C ASP A 399 -54.58 -14.99 -44.24
N ASP A 400 -53.64 -15.94 -44.36
CA ASP A 400 -53.96 -17.38 -44.39
C ASP A 400 -53.78 -17.96 -42.96
N PRO A 401 -54.87 -18.10 -42.18
CA PRO A 401 -54.80 -18.61 -40.81
C PRO A 401 -54.25 -20.05 -40.74
N ALA A 402 -54.31 -20.84 -41.80
CA ALA A 402 -53.74 -22.18 -41.83
C ALA A 402 -52.21 -22.17 -42.01
N LEU A 403 -51.67 -21.24 -42.81
CA LEU A 403 -50.22 -21.10 -43.00
C LEU A 403 -49.53 -20.53 -41.76
N GLY A 404 -50.21 -19.61 -41.06
CA GLY A 404 -49.79 -19.12 -39.75
C GLY A 404 -49.69 -20.25 -38.72
N GLN A 405 -50.71 -21.13 -38.65
CA GLN A 405 -50.69 -22.28 -37.74
C GLN A 405 -49.54 -23.26 -38.03
N ILE A 406 -49.25 -23.55 -39.29
CA ILE A 406 -48.14 -24.44 -39.68
C ILE A 406 -46.78 -23.80 -39.32
N THR A 407 -46.64 -22.49 -39.50
CA THR A 407 -45.41 -21.77 -39.14
C THR A 407 -45.21 -21.71 -37.62
N ASP A 408 -46.29 -21.50 -36.87
CA ASP A 408 -46.28 -21.53 -35.40
C ASP A 408 -45.98 -22.94 -34.87
N GLN A 409 -46.48 -23.98 -35.52
CA GLN A 409 -46.16 -25.38 -35.20
C GLN A 409 -44.69 -25.69 -35.51
N LEU A 410 -44.21 -25.33 -36.71
CA LEU A 410 -42.82 -25.51 -37.12
C LEU A 410 -41.85 -24.78 -36.17
N SER A 411 -42.14 -23.54 -35.79
CA SER A 411 -41.34 -22.77 -34.82
C SER A 411 -41.31 -23.42 -33.44
N ARG A 412 -42.47 -23.89 -32.94
CA ARG A 412 -42.56 -24.58 -31.64
C ARG A 412 -41.83 -25.92 -31.66
N HIS A 413 -42.07 -26.75 -32.67
CA HIS A 413 -41.39 -28.03 -32.81
C HIS A 413 -39.90 -27.85 -33.06
N PHE A 414 -39.47 -26.80 -33.76
CA PHE A 414 -38.05 -26.46 -33.92
C PHE A 414 -37.42 -26.14 -32.57
N ARG A 415 -38.05 -25.24 -31.79
CA ARG A 415 -37.55 -24.88 -30.46
C ARG A 415 -37.49 -26.08 -29.53
N ASN A 416 -38.51 -26.93 -29.53
CA ASN A 416 -38.54 -28.14 -28.71
C ASN A 416 -37.51 -29.17 -29.16
N ALA A 417 -37.42 -29.46 -30.45
CA ALA A 417 -36.45 -30.41 -31.00
C ALA A 417 -35.01 -29.94 -30.77
N PHE A 418 -34.75 -28.64 -30.91
CA PHE A 418 -33.45 -28.03 -30.65
C PHE A 418 -33.11 -28.04 -29.15
N ALA A 419 -34.06 -27.68 -28.28
CA ALA A 419 -33.87 -27.72 -26.83
C ALA A 419 -33.62 -29.15 -26.33
N GLU A 420 -34.37 -30.13 -26.84
CA GLU A 420 -34.18 -31.55 -26.49
C GLU A 420 -32.85 -32.10 -27.04
N ALA A 421 -32.45 -31.72 -28.26
CA ALA A 421 -31.16 -32.10 -28.82
C ALA A 421 -29.99 -31.55 -27.98
N LEU A 422 -30.13 -30.29 -27.55
CA LEU A 422 -29.17 -29.66 -26.64
C LEU A 422 -29.15 -30.32 -25.27
N GLN A 423 -30.29 -30.75 -24.71
CA GLN A 423 -30.41 -31.35 -23.37
C GLN A 423 -29.72 -32.71 -23.20
N SER A 424 -29.16 -33.31 -24.26
CA SER A 424 -28.31 -34.48 -24.09
C SER A 424 -27.11 -34.14 -23.19
N GLN A 425 -26.96 -34.87 -22.08
CA GLN A 425 -26.02 -34.54 -21.00
C GLN A 425 -24.58 -34.36 -21.51
N GLU A 426 -24.18 -35.18 -22.49
CA GLU A 426 -22.88 -35.10 -23.17
C GLU A 426 -22.71 -33.81 -23.98
N THR A 427 -23.72 -33.41 -24.75
CA THR A 427 -23.69 -32.21 -25.60
C THR A 427 -23.70 -30.93 -24.78
N LEU A 428 -24.45 -30.87 -23.67
CA LEU A 428 -24.41 -29.71 -22.78
C LEU A 428 -23.03 -29.54 -22.15
N THR A 429 -22.45 -30.62 -21.62
CA THR A 429 -21.14 -30.55 -20.99
C THR A 429 -20.04 -30.18 -21.99
N GLU A 430 -20.09 -30.76 -23.19
CA GLU A 430 -19.13 -30.45 -24.26
C GLU A 430 -19.26 -29.00 -24.74
N LEU A 431 -20.47 -28.51 -25.03
CA LEU A 431 -20.68 -27.12 -25.43
C LEU A 431 -20.33 -26.13 -24.31
N GLN A 432 -20.61 -26.47 -23.04
CA GLN A 432 -20.19 -25.66 -21.90
C GLN A 432 -18.67 -25.56 -21.81
N SER A 433 -17.95 -26.67 -22.02
CA SER A 433 -16.48 -26.66 -22.06
C SER A 433 -15.99 -25.76 -23.19
N LEU A 434 -16.47 -26.00 -24.41
CA LEU A 434 -16.04 -25.23 -25.59
C LEU A 434 -16.33 -23.74 -25.45
N ILE A 435 -17.47 -23.35 -24.88
CA ILE A 435 -17.80 -21.94 -24.61
C ILE A 435 -16.91 -21.37 -23.49
N THR A 436 -16.57 -22.17 -22.48
CA THR A 436 -15.67 -21.73 -21.39
C THR A 436 -14.26 -21.49 -21.92
N ASP A 437 -13.75 -22.40 -22.74
CA ASP A 437 -12.44 -22.31 -23.36
C ASP A 437 -12.35 -21.06 -24.25
N LEU A 438 -13.37 -20.86 -25.10
CA LEU A 438 -13.54 -19.67 -25.93
C LEU A 438 -13.49 -18.36 -25.13
N LEU A 439 -14.11 -18.33 -23.95
CA LEU A 439 -14.14 -17.15 -23.08
C LEU A 439 -12.79 -16.89 -22.42
N GLU A 440 -12.03 -17.93 -22.06
CA GLU A 440 -10.69 -17.78 -21.50
C GLU A 440 -9.71 -17.25 -22.56
N GLU A 441 -9.84 -17.68 -23.81
CA GLU A 441 -9.05 -17.12 -24.92
C GLU A 441 -9.37 -15.64 -25.17
N VAL A 442 -10.65 -15.26 -25.09
CA VAL A 442 -11.07 -13.84 -25.15
C VAL A 442 -10.41 -13.07 -24.00
N LYS A 443 -10.46 -13.59 -22.78
CA LYS A 443 -9.86 -12.92 -21.62
C LYS A 443 -8.36 -12.68 -21.78
N VAL A 444 -7.59 -13.68 -22.22
CA VAL A 444 -6.12 -13.55 -22.37
C VAL A 444 -5.74 -12.53 -23.44
N ASN A 445 -6.46 -12.48 -24.54
CA ASN A 445 -6.13 -11.57 -25.64
C ASN A 445 -6.52 -10.11 -25.34
N TYR A 446 -7.48 -9.86 -24.44
CA TYR A 446 -7.98 -8.52 -24.14
C TYR A 446 -7.38 -7.88 -22.88
N VAL A 447 -6.96 -8.66 -21.88
CA VAL A 447 -6.38 -8.14 -20.61
C VAL A 447 -5.04 -7.41 -20.80
N ASN A 448 -4.35 -7.59 -21.92
CA ASN A 448 -3.04 -6.97 -22.19
C ASN A 448 -3.09 -5.53 -22.76
N ARG A 449 -4.28 -4.91 -22.88
CA ARG A 449 -4.46 -3.56 -23.47
C ARG A 449 -4.83 -2.45 -22.47
N LEU A 450 -4.54 -2.64 -21.20
CA LEU A 450 -4.82 -1.66 -20.15
C LEU A 450 -3.96 -0.39 -20.34
N SER A 451 -4.59 0.72 -20.75
CA SER A 451 -4.01 2.07 -20.70
C SER A 451 -4.44 2.81 -19.43
N GLU A 452 -3.52 3.59 -18.84
CA GLU A 452 -3.79 4.47 -17.67
C GLU A 452 -4.90 5.51 -17.97
N GLU A 453 -5.11 5.86 -19.24
CA GLU A 453 -6.06 6.88 -19.69
C GLU A 453 -7.53 6.48 -19.42
N ASP A 454 -7.85 5.18 -19.40
CA ASP A 454 -9.22 4.69 -19.14
C ASP A 454 -9.58 4.71 -17.64
N PHE A 455 -8.58 4.70 -16.74
CA PHE A 455 -8.83 4.57 -15.30
C PHE A 455 -9.39 5.85 -14.69
N ASP A 456 -8.94 7.02 -15.17
CA ASP A 456 -9.37 8.33 -14.65
C ASP A 456 -10.80 8.68 -15.10
N GLU A 457 -11.21 8.33 -16.33
CA GLU A 457 -12.58 8.54 -16.83
C GLU A 457 -13.60 7.65 -16.09
N LEU A 458 -13.21 6.42 -15.73
CA LEU A 458 -14.06 5.49 -14.98
C LEU A 458 -14.26 5.91 -13.52
N LEU A 459 -13.27 6.57 -12.91
CA LEU A 459 -13.40 7.16 -11.56
C LEU A 459 -14.47 8.25 -11.54
N GLU A 460 -14.52 9.08 -12.58
CA GLU A 460 -15.52 10.15 -12.72
C GLU A 460 -16.93 9.57 -12.93
N GLU A 461 -17.07 8.48 -13.70
CA GLU A 461 -18.35 7.79 -13.91
C GLU A 461 -18.90 7.18 -12.60
N VAL A 462 -18.04 6.56 -11.78
CA VAL A 462 -18.42 6.03 -10.45
C VAL A 462 -18.92 7.12 -9.51
N GLU A 463 -18.24 8.28 -9.49
CA GLU A 463 -18.66 9.41 -8.65
C GLU A 463 -20.03 9.96 -9.09
N GLN A 464 -20.28 10.05 -10.39
CA GLN A 464 -21.57 10.49 -10.92
C GLN A 464 -22.71 9.52 -10.59
N LEU A 465 -22.48 8.20 -10.69
CA LEU A 465 -23.48 7.19 -10.33
C LEU A 465 -23.82 7.22 -8.83
N LYS A 466 -22.82 7.43 -7.96
CA LYS A 466 -23.03 7.60 -6.52
C LYS A 466 -23.82 8.85 -6.19
N GLN A 467 -23.58 9.96 -6.90
CA GLN A 467 -24.36 11.19 -6.72
C GLN A 467 -25.82 11.03 -7.16
N GLN A 468 -26.08 10.31 -8.26
CA GLN A 468 -27.45 10.04 -8.74
C GLN A 468 -28.24 9.10 -7.83
N GLN A 469 -27.57 8.20 -7.11
CA GLN A 469 -28.21 7.31 -6.13
C GLN A 469 -28.42 7.97 -4.75
N ALA A 470 -27.69 9.05 -4.46
CA ALA A 470 -27.80 9.80 -3.22
C ALA A 470 -28.84 10.95 -3.28
N SER A 471 -29.36 11.24 -4.47
CA SER A 471 -30.50 12.14 -4.75
C SER A 471 -31.78 11.35 -4.96
#